data_AF-A0AAN1UCB6-F1
#
_entry.id   AF-A0AAN1UCB6-F1
#
_cell.length_a   1.000
_cell.length_b   1.000
_cell.length_c   1.000
_cell.angle_alpha   90.00
_cell.angle_beta   90.00
_cell.angle_gamma   90.00
#
_symmetry.space_group_name_H-M   'P 1'
#
loop_
_entity.id
_entity.type
_entity.pdbx_description
1 polymer ?
#
loop_
_entity_poly.entity_id
_entity_poly.type
_entity_poly.pdbx_seq_one_letter_code
_entity_poly.pdbx_strand_id
1 'polypeptide(L)'
;MLPAKKGVKFRLLDDEESDDMLVEMKVSPQARKKNPNLPEKWQVRAVTYQVQGKHKTVFTSLPREEYDAESVAELYHERWEIELGYRDIKSSMQHNALVLRSKTVELVYQELWGLLLGYNLVRREASQAAVAHGRMANEISFKYACQFITSQLKVMSKAVSPGNTPKRLKSLRGDLSILFIDKRPKPNRPRAVKISKTRYPVNRKAAPLK
;
A
#
# COMPACT_ATOMS: atom_id res chain seq x y z
N MET A 1 1.79 -0.44 -13.28
CA MET A 1 3.04 -1.21 -13.11
C MET A 1 2.79 -2.57 -12.49
N LEU A 2 3.51 -3.59 -12.94
CA LEU A 2 3.39 -4.97 -12.48
C LEU A 2 4.77 -5.57 -12.20
N PRO A 3 5.01 -6.25 -11.07
CA PRO A 3 6.28 -6.90 -10.82
C PRO A 3 6.46 -8.09 -11.77
N ALA A 4 7.67 -8.26 -12.28
CA ALA A 4 8.03 -9.44 -13.05
C ALA A 4 7.92 -10.70 -12.17
N LYS A 5 7.22 -11.72 -12.67
CA LYS A 5 7.16 -13.03 -12.03
C LYS A 5 8.45 -13.80 -12.29
N LYS A 6 8.83 -14.67 -11.35
CA LYS A 6 9.99 -15.55 -11.53
C LYS A 6 9.81 -16.40 -12.79
N GLY A 7 10.83 -16.42 -13.66
CA GLY A 7 10.83 -17.21 -14.89
C GLY A 7 9.96 -16.65 -16.02
N VAL A 8 9.55 -15.38 -15.94
CA VAL A 8 8.94 -14.69 -17.08
C VAL A 8 9.93 -14.69 -18.25
N LYS A 9 9.44 -15.10 -19.43
CA LYS A 9 10.20 -15.07 -20.69
C LYS A 9 9.75 -13.87 -21.50
N PHE A 10 10.71 -13.10 -21.99
CA PHE A 10 10.52 -12.00 -22.91
C PHE A 10 11.65 -12.01 -23.94
N ARG A 11 11.42 -11.33 -25.06
CA ARG A 11 12.45 -11.03 -26.06
C ARG A 11 12.87 -9.58 -25.86
N LEU A 12 14.17 -9.32 -25.71
CA LEU A 12 14.70 -7.96 -25.69
C LEU A 12 14.52 -7.31 -27.07
N LEU A 13 14.03 -6.07 -27.09
CA LEU A 13 13.91 -5.26 -28.30
C LEU A 13 15.02 -4.21 -28.41
N ASP A 14 15.60 -3.81 -27.28
CA ASP A 14 16.76 -2.93 -27.24
C ASP A 14 18.03 -3.66 -27.71
N ASP A 15 19.04 -2.90 -28.14
CA ASP A 15 20.31 -3.44 -28.65
C ASP A 15 21.13 -4.12 -27.55
N GLU A 16 21.06 -3.59 -26.33
CA GLU A 16 21.81 -4.07 -25.17
C GLU A 16 20.91 -4.24 -23.93
N GLU A 17 21.32 -5.15 -23.05
CA GLU A 17 20.65 -5.37 -21.77
C GLU A 17 21.03 -4.24 -20.79
N SER A 18 20.03 -3.62 -20.17
CA SER A 18 20.24 -2.55 -19.20
C SER A 18 19.19 -2.61 -18.08
N ASP A 19 19.29 -1.74 -17.08
CA ASP A 19 18.28 -1.60 -16.04
C ASP A 19 16.97 -0.96 -16.54
N ASP A 20 16.95 -0.45 -17.77
CA ASP A 20 15.75 0.01 -18.45
C ASP A 20 15.71 -0.63 -19.85
N MET A 21 14.71 -1.47 -20.12
CA MET A 21 14.62 -2.22 -21.37
C MET A 21 13.24 -2.11 -22.00
N LEU A 22 13.17 -2.02 -23.33
CA LEU A 22 11.96 -2.37 -24.07
C LEU A 22 11.95 -3.87 -24.39
N VAL A 23 10.89 -4.56 -23.99
CA VAL A 23 10.78 -6.02 -24.16
C VAL A 23 9.47 -6.42 -24.82
N GLU A 24 9.50 -7.49 -25.61
CA GLU A 24 8.35 -8.12 -26.23
C GLU A 24 7.96 -9.39 -25.47
N MET A 25 6.68 -9.53 -25.17
CA MET A 25 6.11 -10.67 -24.44
C MET A 25 4.92 -11.25 -25.20
N LYS A 26 4.63 -12.54 -25.00
CA LYS A 26 3.38 -13.14 -25.50
C LYS A 26 2.20 -12.73 -24.63
N VAL A 27 1.09 -12.39 -25.25
CA VAL A 27 -0.18 -12.19 -24.55
C VAL A 27 -0.68 -13.55 -24.06
N SER A 28 -1.07 -13.65 -22.79
CA SER A 28 -1.53 -14.92 -22.22
C SER A 28 -2.74 -15.49 -22.99
N PRO A 29 -2.82 -16.82 -23.21
CA PRO A 29 -3.97 -17.43 -23.88
C PRO A 29 -5.30 -17.12 -23.19
N GLN A 30 -5.30 -17.00 -21.86
CA GLN A 30 -6.49 -16.63 -21.08
C GLN A 30 -6.99 -15.21 -21.40
N ALA A 31 -6.07 -14.25 -21.59
CA ALA A 31 -6.43 -12.89 -21.98
C ALA A 31 -7.01 -12.87 -23.41
N ARG A 32 -6.38 -13.56 -24.37
CA ARG A 32 -6.89 -13.67 -25.74
C ARG A 32 -8.23 -14.42 -25.83
N LYS A 33 -8.48 -15.39 -24.93
CA LYS A 33 -9.81 -16.03 -24.83
C LYS A 33 -10.90 -15.05 -24.37
N LYS A 34 -10.57 -14.13 -23.45
CA LYS A 34 -11.51 -13.09 -22.98
C LYS A 34 -11.70 -11.96 -23.99
N ASN A 35 -10.67 -11.64 -24.76
CA ASN A 35 -10.72 -10.65 -25.83
C ASN A 35 -9.94 -11.16 -27.06
N PRO A 36 -10.62 -11.76 -28.05
CA PRO A 36 -9.99 -12.32 -29.25
C PRO A 36 -9.23 -11.30 -30.11
N ASN A 37 -9.56 -10.00 -30.01
CA ASN A 37 -8.92 -8.94 -30.78
C ASN A 37 -7.51 -8.58 -30.27
N LEU A 38 -7.07 -9.17 -29.15
CA LEU A 38 -5.72 -8.94 -28.64
C LEU A 38 -4.65 -9.56 -29.54
N PRO A 39 -3.53 -8.84 -29.78
CA PRO A 39 -2.42 -9.36 -30.57
C PRO A 39 -1.79 -10.59 -29.91
N GLU A 40 -0.99 -11.36 -30.66
CA GLU A 40 -0.25 -12.50 -30.08
C GLU A 40 0.83 -12.01 -29.10
N LYS A 41 1.41 -10.84 -29.38
CA LYS A 41 2.50 -10.26 -28.63
C LYS A 41 2.21 -8.82 -28.25
N TRP A 42 2.86 -8.35 -27.20
CA TRP A 42 2.76 -6.99 -26.73
C TRP A 42 4.15 -6.52 -26.27
N GLN A 43 4.39 -5.22 -26.43
CA GLN A 43 5.62 -4.57 -26.00
C GLN A 43 5.38 -3.92 -24.65
N VAL A 44 6.38 -3.97 -23.78
CA VAL A 44 6.33 -3.40 -22.45
C VAL A 44 7.71 -2.93 -22.03
N ARG A 45 7.77 -1.83 -21.28
CA ARG A 45 9.01 -1.36 -20.68
C ARG A 45 9.28 -2.12 -19.39
N ALA A 46 10.48 -2.65 -19.24
CA ALA A 46 10.97 -3.39 -18.09
C ALA A 46 12.04 -2.57 -17.36
N VAL A 47 11.72 -2.11 -16.15
CA VAL A 47 12.65 -1.36 -15.31
C VAL A 47 13.15 -2.27 -14.19
N THR A 48 14.46 -2.46 -14.10
CA THR A 48 15.14 -3.26 -13.10
C THR A 48 15.85 -2.35 -12.10
N TYR A 49 15.73 -2.67 -10.82
CA TYR A 49 16.32 -1.91 -9.72
C TYR A 49 16.73 -2.86 -8.60
N GLN A 50 17.66 -2.41 -7.75
CA GLN A 50 18.16 -3.21 -6.63
C GLN A 50 17.46 -2.88 -5.31
N VAL A 51 17.01 -3.92 -4.61
CA VAL A 51 16.45 -3.81 -3.25
C VAL A 51 17.15 -4.80 -2.34
N GLN A 52 17.86 -4.32 -1.33
CA GLN A 52 18.58 -5.17 -0.36
C GLN A 52 19.50 -6.19 -1.06
N GLY A 53 20.23 -5.77 -2.08
CA GLY A 53 21.14 -6.61 -2.87
C GLY A 53 20.45 -7.61 -3.81
N LYS A 54 19.15 -7.45 -4.08
CA LYS A 54 18.40 -8.29 -5.03
C LYS A 54 17.84 -7.45 -6.15
N HIS A 55 18.09 -7.87 -7.39
CA HIS A 55 17.44 -7.27 -8.56
C HIS A 55 15.94 -7.60 -8.57
N LYS A 56 15.15 -6.57 -8.86
CA LYS A 56 13.70 -6.61 -9.02
C LYS A 56 13.36 -5.90 -10.32
N THR A 57 12.49 -6.50 -11.12
CA THR A 57 12.03 -5.90 -12.37
C THR A 57 10.54 -5.61 -12.29
N VAL A 58 10.14 -4.45 -12.80
CA VAL A 58 8.75 -4.03 -12.92
C VAL A 58 8.43 -3.68 -14.37
N PHE A 59 7.25 -4.11 -14.82
CA PHE A 59 6.73 -3.81 -16.14
C PHE A 59 5.83 -2.58 -16.07
N THR A 60 6.03 -1.64 -16.98
CA THR A 60 5.28 -0.39 -17.06
C THR A 60 4.93 -0.04 -18.51
N SER A 61 3.85 0.71 -18.67
CA SER A 61 3.46 1.35 -19.93
C SER A 61 3.87 2.83 -19.97
N LEU A 62 4.60 3.31 -18.97
CA LEU A 62 5.08 4.69 -18.92
C LEU A 62 6.20 4.89 -19.95
N PRO A 63 6.11 5.95 -20.78
CA PRO A 63 7.10 6.25 -21.81
C PRO A 63 8.48 6.52 -21.21
N ARG A 64 9.54 6.09 -21.90
CA ARG A 64 10.93 6.25 -21.45
C ARG A 64 11.40 7.70 -21.58
N GLU A 65 10.85 8.41 -22.54
CA GLU A 65 11.19 9.78 -22.88
C GLU A 65 10.76 10.79 -21.80
N GLU A 66 9.71 10.44 -21.03
CA GLU A 66 9.13 11.33 -20.01
C GLU A 66 9.47 10.88 -18.58
N TYR A 67 9.61 9.57 -18.35
CA TYR A 67 9.85 9.02 -17.02
C TYR A 67 11.12 8.18 -17.04
N ASP A 68 12.11 8.55 -16.23
CA ASP A 68 13.33 7.77 -16.07
C ASP A 68 13.09 6.46 -15.26
N ALA A 69 14.08 5.58 -15.28
CA ALA A 69 14.01 4.29 -14.60
C ALA A 69 13.92 4.44 -13.07
N GLU A 70 14.62 5.44 -12.52
CA GLU A 70 14.65 5.72 -11.09
C GLU A 70 13.26 6.16 -10.58
N SER A 71 12.61 7.12 -11.24
CA SER A 71 11.25 7.56 -10.88
C SER A 71 10.24 6.44 -10.98
N VAL A 72 10.38 5.55 -11.99
CA VAL A 72 9.51 4.37 -12.11
C VAL A 72 9.71 3.41 -10.93
N ALA A 73 10.96 3.18 -10.52
CA ALA A 73 11.27 2.33 -9.37
C ALA A 73 10.74 2.94 -8.06
N GLU A 74 10.96 4.23 -7.84
CA GLU A 74 10.44 4.97 -6.68
C GLU A 74 8.92 4.93 -6.60
N LEU A 75 8.24 5.24 -7.70
CA LEU A 75 6.78 5.18 -7.76
C LEU A 75 6.25 3.75 -7.52
N TYR A 76 6.98 2.73 -7.98
CA TYR A 76 6.62 1.35 -7.66
C TYR A 76 6.84 1.03 -6.17
N HIS A 77 7.86 1.59 -5.54
CA HIS A 77 8.08 1.47 -4.09
C HIS A 77 6.94 2.10 -3.29
N GLU A 78 6.38 3.23 -3.72
CA GLU A 78 5.23 3.85 -3.09
C GLU A 78 3.97 2.99 -3.12
N ARG A 79 3.89 1.98 -4.01
CA ARG A 79 2.76 1.03 -4.02
C ARG A 79 2.56 0.34 -2.66
N TRP A 80 3.61 0.17 -1.86
CA TRP A 80 3.51 -0.40 -0.52
C TRP A 80 2.63 0.44 0.42
N GLU A 81 2.50 1.75 0.16
CA GLU A 81 1.61 2.65 0.91
C GLU A 81 0.14 2.22 0.81
N ILE A 82 -0.29 1.62 -0.30
CA ILE A 82 -1.64 1.05 -0.41
C ILE A 82 -1.87 -0.10 0.56
N GLU A 83 -0.86 -0.95 0.79
CA GLU A 83 -0.96 -2.05 1.75
C GLU A 83 -1.10 -1.50 3.18
N LEU A 84 -0.39 -0.42 3.49
CA LEU A 84 -0.55 0.30 4.76
C LEU A 84 -1.94 0.90 4.89
N GLY A 85 -2.50 1.48 3.82
CA GLY A 85 -3.86 1.98 3.78
C GLY A 85 -4.92 0.89 4.03
N TYR A 86 -4.78 -0.29 3.42
CA TYR A 86 -5.66 -1.42 3.72
C TYR A 86 -5.57 -1.89 5.17
N ARG A 87 -4.35 -1.93 5.73
CA ARG A 87 -4.16 -2.23 7.14
C ARG A 87 -4.83 -1.16 8.01
N ASP A 88 -4.73 0.11 7.66
CA ASP A 88 -5.35 1.20 8.42
C ASP A 88 -6.87 1.08 8.46
N ILE A 89 -7.51 0.76 7.33
CA ILE A 89 -8.96 0.53 7.27
C ILE A 89 -9.36 -0.70 8.09
N LYS A 90 -8.66 -1.83 7.93
CA LYS A 90 -9.02 -3.11 8.57
C LYS A 90 -8.64 -3.21 10.05
N SER A 91 -7.61 -2.50 10.47
CA SER A 91 -7.04 -2.62 11.82
C SER A 91 -7.19 -1.31 12.59
N SER A 92 -6.58 -0.21 12.11
CA SER A 92 -6.53 1.05 12.85
C SER A 92 -7.93 1.63 13.11
N MET A 93 -8.80 1.72 12.10
CA MET A 93 -10.16 2.26 12.26
C MET A 93 -11.09 1.33 13.03
N GLN A 94 -10.87 0.02 12.91
CA GLN A 94 -11.74 -1.02 13.47
C GLN A 94 -11.28 -1.54 14.83
N HIS A 95 -10.21 -0.97 15.41
CA HIS A 95 -9.61 -1.46 16.66
C HIS A 95 -9.27 -2.97 16.60
N ASN A 96 -8.84 -3.45 15.44
CA ASN A 96 -8.60 -4.88 15.14
C ASN A 96 -9.84 -5.78 15.24
N ALA A 97 -11.06 -5.25 15.11
CA ALA A 97 -12.23 -6.09 14.94
C ALA A 97 -12.08 -6.95 13.68
N LEU A 98 -12.40 -8.25 13.79
CA LEU A 98 -12.25 -9.21 12.69
C LEU A 98 -13.41 -9.16 11.70
N VAL A 99 -14.57 -8.61 12.11
CA VAL A 99 -15.80 -8.58 11.32
C VAL A 99 -16.51 -7.24 11.46
N LEU A 100 -17.28 -6.90 10.43
CA LEU A 100 -18.22 -5.78 10.43
C LEU A 100 -19.40 -6.07 11.35
N ARG A 101 -20.07 -5.01 11.84
CA ARG A 101 -21.14 -5.14 12.85
C ARG A 101 -22.50 -5.43 12.19
N SER A 102 -22.69 -4.94 10.98
CA SER A 102 -23.94 -5.11 10.22
C SER A 102 -24.24 -6.58 9.92
N LYS A 103 -25.51 -6.98 10.05
CA LYS A 103 -25.97 -8.38 9.84
C LYS A 103 -26.68 -8.61 8.50
N THR A 104 -26.96 -7.55 7.76
CA THR A 104 -27.64 -7.60 6.45
C THR A 104 -26.70 -7.09 5.36
N VAL A 105 -26.79 -7.65 4.15
CA VAL A 105 -25.92 -7.29 3.01
C VAL A 105 -25.92 -5.77 2.75
N GLU A 106 -27.11 -5.14 2.74
CA GLU A 106 -27.24 -3.70 2.51
C GLU A 106 -26.49 -2.86 3.56
N LEU A 107 -26.73 -3.09 4.84
CA LEU A 107 -26.03 -2.40 5.94
C LEU A 107 -24.53 -2.71 5.99
N VAL A 108 -24.08 -3.86 5.46
CA VAL A 108 -22.64 -4.16 5.31
C VAL A 108 -22.01 -3.25 4.27
N TYR A 109 -22.65 -3.04 3.12
CA TYR A 109 -22.19 -2.06 2.13
C TYR A 109 -22.17 -0.65 2.71
N GLN A 110 -23.21 -0.27 3.45
CA GLN A 110 -23.27 1.04 4.12
C GLN A 110 -22.11 1.22 5.12
N GLU A 111 -21.82 0.20 5.95
CA GLU A 111 -20.71 0.24 6.91
C GLU A 111 -19.37 0.37 6.19
N LEU A 112 -19.17 -0.37 5.08
CA LEU A 112 -17.96 -0.29 4.26
C LEU A 112 -17.77 1.12 3.66
N TRP A 113 -18.82 1.72 3.12
CA TRP A 113 -18.78 3.09 2.60
C TRP A 113 -18.47 4.11 3.70
N GLY A 114 -19.06 3.94 4.89
CA GLY A 114 -18.76 4.78 6.05
C GLY A 114 -17.28 4.69 6.47
N LEU A 115 -16.69 3.49 6.45
CA LEU A 115 -15.27 3.29 6.74
C LEU A 115 -14.38 3.96 5.69
N LEU A 116 -14.70 3.81 4.40
CA LEU A 116 -13.96 4.46 3.31
C LEU A 116 -14.04 5.99 3.41
N LEU A 117 -15.21 6.54 3.74
CA LEU A 117 -15.39 7.97 3.94
C LEU A 117 -14.57 8.47 5.13
N GLY A 118 -14.61 7.76 6.26
CA GLY A 118 -13.82 8.10 7.45
C GLY A 118 -12.32 8.04 7.18
N TYR A 119 -11.84 7.01 6.47
CA TYR A 119 -10.45 6.89 6.04
C TYR A 119 -10.01 8.09 5.21
N ASN A 120 -10.78 8.43 4.17
CA ASN A 120 -10.46 9.53 3.28
C ASN A 120 -10.52 10.90 3.99
N LEU A 121 -11.43 11.07 4.94
CA LEU A 121 -11.50 12.28 5.76
C LEU A 121 -10.22 12.47 6.59
N VAL A 122 -9.80 11.42 7.30
CA VAL A 122 -8.55 11.45 8.08
C VAL A 122 -7.35 11.71 7.18
N ARG A 123 -7.26 11.02 6.04
CA ARG A 123 -6.16 11.21 5.08
C ARG A 123 -6.15 12.61 4.46
N ARG A 124 -7.32 13.19 4.19
CA ARG A 124 -7.43 14.58 3.70
C ARG A 124 -6.94 15.59 4.71
N GLU A 125 -7.36 15.49 5.97
CA GLU A 125 -6.93 16.43 7.01
C GLU A 125 -5.43 16.26 7.34
N ALA A 126 -4.92 15.02 7.35
CA ALA A 126 -3.50 14.75 7.45
C ALA A 126 -2.72 15.35 6.26
N SER A 127 -3.20 15.18 5.03
CA SER A 127 -2.58 15.78 3.84
C SER A 127 -2.53 17.30 3.92
N GLN A 128 -3.60 17.96 4.36
CA GLN A 128 -3.63 19.41 4.53
C GLN A 128 -2.67 19.88 5.62
N ALA A 129 -2.53 19.13 6.71
CA ALA A 129 -1.52 19.41 7.74
C ALA A 129 -0.10 19.23 7.19
N ALA A 130 0.16 18.17 6.43
CA ALA A 130 1.47 17.88 5.85
C ALA A 130 1.93 18.98 4.87
N VAL A 131 1.02 19.47 4.01
CA VAL A 131 1.29 20.59 3.10
C VAL A 131 1.69 21.85 3.87
N ALA A 132 1.04 22.15 4.99
CA ALA A 132 1.39 23.32 5.82
C ALA A 132 2.80 23.23 6.45
N HIS A 133 3.40 22.04 6.49
CA HIS A 133 4.74 21.79 7.03
C HIS A 133 5.75 21.35 5.98
N GLY A 134 5.42 21.40 4.69
CA GLY A 134 6.33 20.98 3.60
C GLY A 134 6.71 19.50 3.65
N ARG A 135 5.84 18.65 4.21
CA ARG A 135 6.07 17.21 4.38
C ARG A 135 5.09 16.38 3.57
N MET A 136 5.38 15.10 3.42
CA MET A 136 4.49 14.18 2.69
C MET A 136 3.39 13.64 3.62
N ALA A 137 2.18 13.45 3.07
CA ALA A 137 1.02 12.99 3.84
C ALA A 137 1.18 11.57 4.41
N ASN A 138 1.97 10.72 3.76
CA ASN A 138 2.30 9.37 4.24
C ASN A 138 3.22 9.37 5.47
N GLU A 139 3.85 10.51 5.79
CA GLU A 139 4.69 10.65 6.97
C GLU A 139 3.89 10.89 8.25
N ILE A 140 2.58 11.16 8.16
CA ILE A 140 1.72 11.29 9.35
C ILE A 140 1.15 9.92 9.73
N SER A 141 1.29 9.56 11.00
CA SER A 141 0.73 8.29 11.51
C SER A 141 -0.80 8.29 11.43
N PHE A 142 -1.35 7.50 10.52
CA PHE A 142 -2.80 7.39 10.35
C PHE A 142 -3.52 7.00 11.64
N LYS A 143 -2.98 6.03 12.40
CA LYS A 143 -3.59 5.58 13.66
C LYS A 143 -3.76 6.73 14.64
N TYR A 144 -2.69 7.50 14.88
CA TYR A 144 -2.74 8.62 15.82
C TYR A 144 -3.57 9.78 15.27
N ALA A 145 -3.49 10.07 13.96
CA ALA A 145 -4.31 11.08 13.33
C ALA A 145 -5.81 10.74 13.44
N CYS A 146 -6.19 9.48 13.20
CA CYS A 146 -7.57 9.01 13.34
C CYS A 146 -8.07 9.18 14.79
N GLN A 147 -7.26 8.79 15.78
CA GLN A 147 -7.62 8.95 17.21
C GLN A 147 -7.73 10.42 17.59
N PHE A 148 -6.78 11.25 17.15
CA PHE A 148 -6.76 12.69 17.43
C PHE A 148 -7.96 13.40 16.81
N ILE A 149 -8.22 13.20 15.52
CA ILE A 149 -9.37 13.78 14.81
C ILE A 149 -10.68 13.32 15.46
N THR A 150 -10.82 12.03 15.78
CA THR A 150 -12.02 11.52 16.46
C THR A 150 -12.24 12.19 17.82
N SER A 151 -11.17 12.42 18.59
CA SER A 151 -11.24 13.16 19.86
C SER A 151 -11.66 14.61 19.65
N GLN A 152 -11.07 15.29 18.68
CA GLN A 152 -11.36 16.69 18.37
C GLN A 152 -12.78 16.88 17.84
N LEU A 153 -13.30 15.96 17.03
CA LEU A 153 -14.70 15.97 16.61
C LEU A 153 -15.67 15.86 17.79
N LYS A 154 -15.36 15.05 18.82
CA LYS A 154 -16.18 14.98 20.05
C LYS A 154 -16.16 16.28 20.87
N VAL A 155 -15.05 17.01 20.84
CA VAL A 155 -14.94 18.33 21.47
C VAL A 155 -15.73 19.36 20.66
N MET A 156 -15.56 19.37 19.34
CA MET A 156 -16.24 20.27 18.42
C MET A 156 -17.75 20.06 18.39
N SER A 157 -18.25 18.83 18.55
CA SER A 157 -19.68 18.54 18.57
C SER A 157 -20.39 19.15 19.79
N LYS A 158 -19.66 19.43 20.87
CA LYS A 158 -20.19 20.11 22.07
C LYS A 158 -20.10 21.62 21.98
N ALA A 159 -19.55 22.15 20.90
CA ALA A 159 -19.27 23.57 20.80
C ALA A 159 -20.44 24.36 20.24
N VAL A 160 -20.81 25.43 20.93
CA VAL A 160 -22.05 26.19 20.70
C VAL A 160 -22.00 27.12 19.47
N SER A 161 -20.80 27.41 18.95
CA SER A 161 -20.60 28.37 17.85
C SER A 161 -20.08 27.68 16.58
N PRO A 162 -20.96 27.42 15.58
CA PRO A 162 -20.57 26.88 14.28
C PRO A 162 -19.63 27.81 13.49
N GLY A 163 -19.73 29.13 13.66
CA GLY A 163 -18.90 30.12 12.97
C GLY A 163 -17.40 29.99 13.28
N ASN A 164 -17.03 29.36 14.40
CA ASN A 164 -15.64 29.11 14.78
C ASN A 164 -15.04 27.82 14.18
N THR A 165 -15.80 27.07 13.38
CA THR A 165 -15.34 25.81 12.76
C THR A 165 -14.06 25.99 11.94
N PRO A 166 -13.91 27.00 11.06
CA PRO A 166 -12.69 27.19 10.29
C PRO A 166 -11.46 27.41 11.18
N LYS A 167 -11.60 28.20 12.26
CA LYS A 167 -10.52 28.46 13.23
C LYS A 167 -10.09 27.18 13.94
N ARG A 168 -11.06 26.33 14.33
CA ARG A 168 -10.77 25.04 14.97
C ARG A 168 -10.11 24.05 14.03
N LEU A 169 -10.55 23.98 12.78
CA LEU A 169 -9.89 23.14 11.76
C LEU A 169 -8.45 23.60 11.50
N LYS A 170 -8.20 24.92 11.50
CA LYS A 170 -6.83 25.46 11.40
C LYS A 170 -5.97 25.00 12.59
N SER A 171 -6.51 25.07 13.81
CA SER A 171 -5.81 24.58 15.02
C SER A 171 -5.53 23.07 14.94
N LEU A 172 -6.56 22.28 14.60
CA LEU A 172 -6.45 20.83 14.41
C LEU A 172 -5.28 20.46 13.48
N ARG A 173 -5.18 21.13 12.33
CA ARG A 173 -4.12 20.87 11.34
C ARG A 173 -2.74 21.25 11.87
N GLY A 174 -2.64 22.33 12.63
CA GLY A 174 -1.40 22.70 13.32
C GLY A 174 -0.97 21.62 14.33
N ASP A 175 -1.92 21.07 15.08
CA ASP A 175 -1.64 20.03 16.08
C ASP A 175 -1.29 18.67 15.45
N LEU A 176 -1.83 18.35 14.27
CA LEU A 176 -1.48 17.11 13.53
C LEU A 176 0.02 17.04 13.17
N SER A 177 0.73 18.17 13.16
CA SER A 177 2.17 18.23 12.88
C SER A 177 3.03 17.45 13.86
N ILE A 178 2.57 17.23 15.10
CA ILE A 178 3.34 16.44 16.08
C ILE A 178 3.29 14.93 15.77
N LEU A 179 2.44 14.50 14.84
CA LEU A 179 2.18 13.09 14.53
C LEU A 179 3.00 12.57 13.34
N PHE A 180 4.02 13.32 12.91
CA PHE A 180 4.97 12.82 11.93
C PHE A 180 5.74 11.61 12.48
N ILE A 181 5.93 10.62 11.62
CA ILE A 181 6.57 9.36 11.93
C ILE A 181 8.09 9.55 11.85
N ASP A 182 8.77 9.28 12.95
CA ASP A 182 10.22 9.08 12.94
C ASP A 182 10.54 7.69 12.37
N LYS A 183 11.09 7.65 11.16
CA LYS A 183 11.55 6.40 10.52
C LYS A 183 12.80 5.88 11.23
N ARG A 184 12.61 5.08 12.28
CA ARG A 184 13.73 4.40 12.97
C ARG A 184 14.18 3.17 12.17
N PRO A 185 15.48 2.98 11.93
CA PRO A 185 15.99 1.78 11.29
C PRO A 185 15.63 0.56 12.15
N LYS A 186 14.91 -0.41 11.57
CA LYS A 186 14.63 -1.67 12.26
C LYS A 186 15.88 -2.55 12.16
N PRO A 187 16.49 -2.95 13.28
CA PRO A 187 17.60 -3.90 13.23
C PRO A 187 17.11 -5.21 12.62
N ASN A 188 17.94 -5.80 11.74
CA ASN A 188 17.67 -7.11 11.19
C ASN A 188 17.65 -8.13 12.33
N ARG A 189 16.48 -8.63 12.69
CA ARG A 189 16.33 -9.72 13.64
C ARG A 189 16.09 -10.99 12.82
N PRO A 190 17.10 -11.88 12.67
CA PRO A 190 16.91 -13.11 11.93
C PRO A 190 15.70 -13.85 12.50
N ARG A 191 14.82 -14.33 11.63
CA ARG A 191 13.64 -15.10 12.05
C ARG A 191 14.11 -16.40 12.67
N ALA A 192 14.25 -16.40 13.99
CA ALA A 192 14.54 -17.58 14.78
C ALA A 192 13.24 -18.15 15.35
N VAL A 193 13.06 -19.46 15.21
CA VAL A 193 12.01 -20.18 15.93
C VAL A 193 12.47 -20.29 17.39
N LYS A 194 11.98 -19.40 18.25
CA LYS A 194 12.33 -19.43 19.69
C LYS A 194 11.79 -20.69 20.40
N ILE A 195 10.68 -21.25 19.91
CA ILE A 195 10.01 -22.43 20.47
C ILE A 195 9.43 -23.23 19.30
N SER A 196 9.64 -24.55 19.29
CA SER A 196 9.02 -25.48 18.31
C SER A 196 7.50 -25.31 18.31
N LYS A 197 6.88 -25.22 17.12
CA LYS A 197 5.41 -25.07 16.99
C LYS A 197 4.65 -26.30 17.51
N THR A 198 5.31 -27.44 17.63
CA THR A 198 4.74 -28.70 18.12
C THR A 198 5.40 -29.10 19.43
N ARG A 199 4.57 -29.44 20.43
CA ARG A 199 5.00 -30.11 21.67
C ARG A 199 5.43 -31.56 21.44
N TYR A 200 5.08 -32.12 20.29
CA TYR A 200 5.40 -33.51 19.96
C TYR A 200 6.82 -33.62 19.38
N PRO A 201 7.61 -34.61 19.83
CA PRO A 201 8.90 -34.91 19.22
C PRO A 201 8.72 -35.33 17.76
N VAL A 202 9.62 -34.86 16.91
CA VAL A 202 9.61 -35.22 15.48
C VAL A 202 10.00 -36.68 15.32
N ASN A 203 9.05 -37.53 14.92
CA ASN A 203 9.33 -38.93 14.61
C ASN A 203 10.01 -39.04 13.24
N ARG A 204 11.35 -39.08 13.22
CA ARG A 204 12.16 -39.22 12.00
C ARG A 204 12.08 -40.60 11.33
N LYS A 205 11.44 -41.58 11.97
CA LYS A 205 11.26 -42.94 11.46
C LYS A 205 9.83 -43.20 10.95
N ALA A 206 8.97 -42.19 10.94
CA ALA A 206 7.61 -42.34 10.42
C ALA A 206 7.67 -42.57 8.91
N ALA A 207 7.39 -43.81 8.50
CA ALA A 207 7.09 -44.09 7.09
C ALA A 207 5.77 -43.39 6.71
N PRO A 208 5.63 -42.89 5.47
CA PRO A 208 4.34 -42.40 5.00
C PRO A 208 3.31 -43.52 5.12
N LEU A 209 2.14 -43.21 5.67
CA LEU A 209 1.01 -44.12 5.66
C LEU A 209 0.70 -44.47 4.20
N LYS A 210 0.67 -45.78 3.90
CA LYS A 210 0.20 -46.29 2.60
C LYS A 210 -1.28 -45.97 2.41
#